data_AF-A0A2E0XF54-F1
#
_entry.id   AF-A0A2E0XF54-F1
#
_cell.length_a   1.000
_cell.length_b   1.000
_cell.length_c   1.000
_cell.angle_alpha   90.00
_cell.angle_beta   90.00
_cell.angle_gamma   90.00
#
_symmetry.space_group_name_H-M   'P 1'
#
loop_
_entity.id
_entity.type
_entity.pdbx_description
1 polymer ?
#
loop_
_entity_poly.entity_id
_entity_poly.type
_entity_poly.pdbx_seq_one_letter_code
_entity_poly.pdbx_strand_id
1 'polypeptide(L)'
;MRWISAGVGASLSAQIGTLPIVAYHFHQFSLISLLINPSVMVLVTLIVSLALASLVLGLIRIKLAMPTAIVGQVLLWCFLWTVICLVASRCPDWRSRPQLRPNLPLYCLHPQSNHLPWILKYGQVFNHRSLIWGLLMITILVWDFAWWSPGRYLRVAFLDVGQGNAVVIQFPDHKTMWVEKSHLRQRSTGDCPFLRCRQIRRINLVVLSHPANDHGGDWATSWSISR
;
A
#
# COMPACT_ATOMS: atom_id res chain seq x y z
N MET A 1 22.64 -20.60 -11.81
CA MET A 1 22.54 -19.14 -12.00
C MET A 1 21.32 -18.74 -12.85
N ARG A 2 21.16 -19.22 -14.11
CA ARG A 2 20.08 -18.78 -15.03
C ARG A 2 18.63 -18.96 -14.52
N TRP A 3 18.33 -20.04 -13.79
CA TRP A 3 16.97 -20.32 -13.29
C TRP A 3 16.54 -19.38 -12.15
N ILE A 4 17.50 -19.02 -11.28
CA ILE A 4 17.25 -18.09 -10.17
C ILE A 4 17.01 -16.69 -10.72
N SER A 5 17.82 -16.24 -11.69
CA SER A 5 17.60 -14.95 -12.35
C SER A 5 16.28 -14.89 -13.12
N ALA A 6 15.84 -16.00 -13.73
CA ALA A 6 14.55 -16.07 -14.41
C ALA A 6 13.37 -15.97 -13.43
N GLY A 7 13.44 -16.66 -12.29
CA GLY A 7 12.40 -16.59 -11.25
C GLY A 7 12.30 -15.21 -10.59
N VAL A 8 13.44 -14.59 -10.28
CA VAL A 8 13.50 -13.22 -9.75
C VAL A 8 12.97 -12.22 -10.78
N GLY A 9 13.37 -12.36 -12.05
CA GLY A 9 12.89 -11.52 -13.14
C GLY A 9 11.37 -11.61 -13.33
N ALA A 10 10.83 -12.82 -13.38
CA ALA A 10 9.39 -13.05 -13.48
C ALA A 10 8.62 -12.45 -12.30
N SER A 11 9.14 -12.61 -11.07
CA SER A 11 8.55 -12.02 -9.86
C SER A 11 8.51 -10.50 -9.92
N LEU A 12 9.61 -9.86 -10.33
CA LEU A 12 9.68 -8.40 -10.46
C LEU A 12 8.76 -7.89 -11.57
N SER A 13 8.71 -8.57 -12.72
CA SER A 13 7.81 -8.20 -13.82
C SER A 13 6.34 -8.29 -13.40
N ALA A 14 5.94 -9.36 -12.72
CA ALA A 14 4.58 -9.52 -12.20
C ALA A 14 4.24 -8.42 -11.17
N GLN A 15 5.19 -8.07 -10.31
CA GLN A 15 5.00 -7.01 -9.32
C GLN A 15 4.87 -5.65 -9.98
N ILE A 16 5.72 -5.30 -10.96
CA ILE A 16 5.64 -4.04 -11.71
C ILE A 16 4.32 -3.96 -12.49
N GLY A 17 3.89 -5.06 -13.12
CA GLY A 17 2.63 -5.10 -13.88
C GLY A 17 1.38 -4.94 -13.00
N THR A 18 1.41 -5.45 -11.77
CA THR A 18 0.28 -5.38 -10.84
C THR A 18 0.31 -4.12 -9.96
N LEU A 19 1.46 -3.46 -9.82
CA LEU A 19 1.66 -2.28 -8.97
C LEU A 19 0.64 -1.16 -9.23
N PRO A 20 0.34 -0.77 -10.50
CA PRO A 20 -0.62 0.30 -10.77
C PRO A 20 -2.03 -0.03 -10.27
N ILE A 21 -2.46 -1.29 -10.44
CA ILE A 21 -3.80 -1.75 -10.04
C ILE A 21 -3.90 -1.76 -8.52
N VAL A 22 -2.89 -2.31 -7.84
CA VAL A 22 -2.85 -2.37 -6.38
C VAL A 22 -2.80 -0.96 -5.79
N ALA A 23 -1.96 -0.08 -6.35
CA ALA A 23 -1.85 1.30 -5.90
C ALA A 23 -3.16 2.09 -6.12
N TYR A 24 -3.85 1.85 -7.23
CA TYR A 24 -5.13 2.51 -7.52
C TYR A 24 -6.25 2.05 -6.59
N HIS A 25 -6.40 0.75 -6.34
CA HIS A 25 -7.50 0.22 -5.54
C HIS A 25 -7.26 0.35 -4.03
N PHE A 26 -6.04 0.10 -3.56
CA PHE A 26 -5.75 0.02 -2.13
C PHE A 26 -5.14 1.31 -1.57
N HIS A 27 -4.68 2.22 -2.44
CA HIS A 27 -3.98 3.44 -2.03
C HIS A 27 -2.84 3.18 -1.05
N GLN A 28 -2.22 2.01 -1.15
CA GLN A 28 -1.13 1.55 -0.32
C GLN A 28 -0.12 0.85 -1.23
N PHE A 29 1.16 1.16 -1.06
CA PHE A 29 2.23 0.36 -1.63
C PHE A 29 3.36 0.17 -0.63
N SER A 30 4.12 -0.91 -0.82
CA SER A 30 5.19 -1.32 0.07
C SER A 30 6.46 -1.55 -0.75
N LEU A 31 7.42 -0.63 -0.65
CA LEU A 31 8.72 -0.74 -1.36
C LEU A 31 9.51 -1.95 -0.90
N ILE A 32 9.44 -2.28 0.39
CA ILE A 32 10.15 -3.43 0.91
C ILE A 32 9.48 -4.73 0.43
N SER A 33 8.16 -4.75 0.20
CA SER A 33 7.53 -5.92 -0.45
C SER A 33 8.14 -6.17 -1.83
N LEU A 34 8.45 -5.13 -2.61
CA LEU A 34 9.13 -5.28 -3.91
C LEU A 34 10.49 -6.01 -3.80
N LEU A 35 11.24 -5.74 -2.73
CA LEU A 35 12.55 -6.33 -2.47
C LEU A 35 12.48 -7.69 -1.77
N ILE A 36 11.51 -7.89 -0.89
CA ILE A 36 11.35 -9.12 -0.10
C ILE A 36 10.72 -10.22 -0.96
N ASN A 37 9.75 -9.91 -1.80
CA ASN A 37 8.98 -10.91 -2.55
C ASN A 37 9.86 -11.84 -3.41
N PRO A 38 10.88 -11.38 -4.16
CA PRO A 38 11.76 -12.28 -4.89
C PRO A 38 12.56 -13.21 -3.97
N SER A 39 13.05 -12.69 -2.83
CA SER A 39 13.80 -13.47 -1.83
C SER A 39 12.91 -14.55 -1.20
N VAL A 40 11.67 -14.18 -0.86
CA VAL A 40 10.66 -15.11 -0.33
C VAL A 40 10.31 -16.17 -1.36
N MET A 41 10.17 -15.80 -2.64
CA MET A 41 9.84 -16.74 -3.70
C MET A 41 10.92 -17.82 -3.88
N VAL A 42 12.21 -17.45 -3.83
CA VAL A 42 13.31 -18.43 -3.88
C VAL A 42 13.24 -19.39 -2.70
N LEU A 43 13.02 -18.86 -1.49
CA LEU A 43 12.94 -19.65 -0.28
C LEU A 43 11.73 -20.61 -0.28
N VAL A 44 10.55 -20.12 -0.68
CA VAL A 44 9.33 -20.94 -0.78
C VAL A 44 9.50 -22.03 -1.84
N THR A 45 10.11 -21.73 -2.98
CA THR A 45 10.38 -22.73 -4.03
C THR A 45 11.27 -23.86 -3.49
N LEU A 46 12.29 -23.52 -2.69
CA LEU A 46 13.15 -24.50 -2.05
C LEU A 46 12.39 -25.36 -1.02
N ILE A 47 11.58 -24.75 -0.16
CA ILE A 47 10.77 -25.45 0.84
C ILE A 47 9.81 -26.43 0.18
N VAL A 48 9.10 -26.00 -0.87
CA VAL A 48 8.16 -26.85 -1.62
C VAL A 48 8.90 -27.99 -2.31
N SER A 49 10.07 -27.73 -2.90
CA SER A 49 10.88 -28.78 -3.55
C SER A 49 11.34 -29.84 -2.55
N LEU A 50 11.77 -29.43 -1.35
CA LEU A 50 12.15 -30.34 -0.26
C LEU A 50 10.96 -31.16 0.24
N ALA A 51 9.77 -30.55 0.35
CA ALA A 51 8.54 -31.24 0.73
C ALA A 51 8.08 -32.28 -0.32
N LEU A 52 8.22 -31.96 -1.61
CA LEU A 52 7.98 -32.92 -2.70
C LEU A 52 8.99 -34.07 -2.66
N ALA A 53 10.28 -33.77 -2.46
CA ALA A 53 11.32 -34.78 -2.36
C ALA A 53 11.09 -35.71 -1.16
N SER A 54 10.69 -35.18 0.00
CA SER A 54 10.38 -36.01 1.18
C SER A 54 9.16 -36.90 0.93
N LEU A 55 8.14 -36.42 0.22
CA LEU A 55 6.98 -37.22 -0.17
C LEU A 55 7.39 -38.40 -1.05
N VAL A 56 8.16 -38.16 -2.12
CA VAL A 56 8.60 -39.22 -3.05
C VAL A 56 9.50 -40.24 -2.34
N LEU A 57 10.46 -39.78 -1.52
CA LEU A 57 11.34 -40.68 -0.76
C LEU A 57 10.57 -41.47 0.29
N GLY A 58 9.52 -40.89 0.86
CA GLY A 58 8.64 -41.51 1.85
C GLY A 58 7.86 -42.68 1.28
N LEU A 59 7.48 -42.62 0.00
CA LEU A 59 6.84 -43.73 -0.72
C LEU A 59 7.76 -44.96 -0.84
N ILE A 60 9.07 -44.74 -0.92
CA ILE A 60 10.06 -45.83 -1.02
C ILE A 60 10.35 -46.36 0.38
N ARG A 61 10.77 -45.49 1.30
CA ARG A 61 11.00 -45.78 2.71
C ARG A 61 10.95 -44.51 3.55
N ILE A 62 10.21 -44.55 4.64
CA ILE A 62 10.05 -43.42 5.57
C ILE A 62 11.39 -42.86 6.09
N LYS A 63 12.40 -43.72 6.34
CA LYS A 63 13.71 -43.30 6.85
C LYS A 63 14.50 -42.44 5.85
N LEU A 64 14.30 -42.63 4.54
CA LEU A 64 14.95 -41.80 3.51
C LEU A 64 14.33 -40.41 3.38
N ALA A 65 13.06 -40.25 3.77
CA ALA A 65 12.37 -38.96 3.77
C ALA A 65 12.75 -38.06 4.95
N MET A 66 13.22 -38.63 6.05
CA MET A 66 13.56 -37.90 7.28
C MET A 66 14.49 -36.70 7.06
N PRO A 67 15.66 -36.82 6.41
CA PRO A 67 16.57 -35.68 6.28
C PRO A 67 15.96 -34.53 5.46
N THR A 68 15.29 -34.82 4.35
CA THR A 68 14.66 -33.80 3.50
C THR A 68 13.45 -33.15 4.20
N ALA A 69 12.69 -33.93 4.97
CA ALA A 69 11.58 -33.43 5.79
C ALA A 69 12.07 -32.51 6.92
N ILE A 70 13.10 -32.92 7.67
CA ILE A 70 13.67 -32.13 8.78
C ILE A 70 14.20 -30.79 8.25
N VAL A 71 15.00 -30.82 7.18
CA VAL A 71 15.55 -29.60 6.59
C VAL A 71 14.44 -28.67 6.09
N GLY A 72 13.45 -29.23 5.37
CA GLY A 72 12.29 -28.46 4.90
C GLY A 72 11.47 -27.85 6.05
N GLN A 73 11.28 -28.60 7.13
CA GLN A 73 10.52 -28.15 8.30
C GLN A 73 11.26 -27.06 9.07
N VAL A 74 12.57 -27.17 9.27
CA VAL A 74 13.39 -26.12 9.90
C VAL A 74 13.34 -24.84 9.07
N LEU A 75 13.52 -24.93 7.75
CA LEU A 75 13.44 -23.77 6.85
C LEU A 75 12.07 -23.09 6.91
N LEU A 76 10.99 -23.88 6.91
CA LEU A 76 9.63 -23.35 7.04
C LEU A 76 9.43 -22.66 8.39
N TRP A 77 9.92 -23.24 9.48
CA TRP A 77 9.78 -22.68 10.82
C TRP A 77 10.54 -21.36 10.95
N CYS A 78 11.78 -21.29 10.46
CA CYS A 78 12.54 -20.06 10.39
C CYS A 78 11.82 -18.99 9.55
N PHE A 79 11.27 -19.37 8.38
CA PHE A 79 10.52 -18.46 7.53
C PHE A 79 9.28 -17.91 8.24
N LEU A 80 8.45 -18.76 8.83
CA LEU A 80 7.26 -18.32 9.55
C LEU A 80 7.61 -17.44 10.75
N TRP A 81 8.66 -17.78 11.50
CA TRP A 81 9.10 -16.99 12.64
C TRP A 81 9.53 -15.59 12.23
N THR A 82 10.29 -15.45 11.14
CA THR A 82 10.68 -14.14 10.60
C THR A 82 9.48 -13.31 10.17
N VAL A 83 8.49 -13.90 9.49
CA VAL A 83 7.24 -13.23 9.11
C VAL A 83 6.46 -12.77 10.35
N ILE A 84 6.31 -13.64 11.36
CA ILE A 84 5.61 -13.32 12.60
C ILE A 84 6.33 -12.18 13.33
N CYS A 85 7.66 -12.24 13.47
CA CYS A 85 8.43 -11.16 14.10
C CYS A 85 8.28 -9.84 13.34
N LEU A 86 8.28 -9.85 12.00
CA LEU A 86 8.10 -8.65 11.18
C LEU A 86 6.69 -8.04 11.29
N VAL A 87 5.66 -8.88 11.46
CA VAL A 87 4.28 -8.41 11.66
C VAL A 87 4.07 -7.94 13.10
N ALA A 88 4.60 -8.70 14.07
CA ALA A 88 4.43 -8.44 15.50
C ALA A 88 5.25 -7.25 15.99
N SER A 89 6.39 -6.94 15.36
CA SER A 89 7.26 -5.83 15.74
C SER A 89 6.58 -4.46 15.65
N ARG A 90 5.35 -4.36 15.12
CA ARG A 90 4.66 -3.09 14.83
C ARG A 90 5.64 -2.07 14.23
N CYS A 91 6.59 -2.56 13.41
CA CYS A 91 7.66 -1.73 12.90
C CYS A 91 7.00 -0.51 12.28
N PRO A 92 7.44 0.71 12.66
CA PRO A 92 6.74 1.93 12.37
C PRO A 92 6.39 1.94 10.89
N ASP A 93 5.08 1.99 10.64
CA ASP A 93 4.33 2.17 9.39
C ASP A 93 5.21 2.68 8.23
N TRP A 94 6.12 1.84 7.75
CA TRP A 94 6.94 2.07 6.56
C TRP A 94 6.18 1.58 5.33
N ARG A 95 4.96 1.05 5.53
CA ARG A 95 3.82 1.19 4.61
C ARG A 95 3.90 2.60 4.11
N SER A 96 4.45 2.73 2.92
CA SER A 96 4.70 4.01 2.36
C SER A 96 3.33 4.70 2.39
N ARG A 97 3.29 5.86 3.05
CA ARG A 97 2.18 6.80 2.95
C ARG A 97 2.47 7.80 1.83
N PRO A 98 2.80 7.43 0.60
CA PRO A 98 2.47 8.34 -0.46
C PRO A 98 0.97 8.17 -0.57
N GLN A 99 0.30 9.21 -0.10
CA GLN A 99 -0.88 9.67 -0.79
C GLN A 99 -0.47 9.87 -2.26
N LEU A 100 -0.36 8.76 -3.02
CA LEU A 100 -0.22 8.80 -4.45
C LEU A 100 -1.56 9.34 -4.93
N ARG A 101 -1.63 10.67 -5.01
CA ARG A 101 -2.27 11.23 -6.19
C ARG A 101 -1.61 10.55 -7.39
N PRO A 102 -2.34 10.26 -8.47
CA PRO A 102 -1.76 9.76 -9.72
C PRO A 102 -0.81 10.77 -10.40
N ASN A 103 -0.13 11.63 -9.64
CA ASN A 103 0.92 12.54 -10.05
C ASN A 103 2.29 11.94 -9.76
N LEU A 104 2.60 10.83 -10.42
CA LEU A 104 3.97 10.31 -10.52
C LEU A 104 5.03 11.38 -10.92
N PRO A 105 4.73 12.44 -11.71
CA PRO A 105 5.77 13.40 -12.09
C PRO A 105 6.15 14.41 -11.00
N LEU A 106 5.32 14.61 -9.97
CA LEU A 106 5.57 15.64 -8.94
C LEU A 106 6.47 15.16 -7.80
N TYR A 107 6.67 13.85 -7.62
CA TYR A 107 7.65 13.34 -6.65
C TYR A 107 9.09 13.61 -7.08
N CYS A 108 9.34 13.74 -8.38
CA CYS A 108 10.62 14.18 -8.92
C CYS A 108 10.90 15.67 -8.70
N LEU A 109 9.91 16.46 -8.26
CA LEU A 109 10.01 17.92 -8.05
C LEU A 109 9.86 18.33 -6.57
N HIS A 110 9.90 17.39 -5.63
CA HIS A 110 9.85 17.73 -4.21
C HIS A 110 11.11 18.54 -3.82
N PRO A 111 11.01 19.71 -3.15
CA PRO A 111 12.12 20.64 -2.94
C PRO A 111 13.29 20.15 -2.06
N GLN A 112 13.31 18.87 -1.68
CA GLN A 112 14.33 18.26 -0.82
C GLN A 112 15.29 17.30 -1.54
N SER A 113 15.13 17.09 -2.84
CA SER A 113 16.14 16.41 -3.64
C SER A 113 16.92 17.45 -4.45
N ASN A 114 18.22 17.57 -4.18
CA ASN A 114 19.18 18.43 -4.88
C ASN A 114 19.45 17.97 -6.33
N HIS A 115 18.42 17.87 -7.18
CA HIS A 115 18.58 17.55 -8.61
C HIS A 115 18.63 18.80 -9.51
N LEU A 116 18.42 19.99 -8.95
CA LEU A 116 18.52 21.28 -9.65
C LEU A 116 19.88 21.50 -10.37
N PRO A 117 21.05 21.07 -9.84
CA PRO A 117 22.31 21.22 -10.57
C PRO A 117 22.51 20.18 -11.69
N TRP A 118 21.70 19.11 -11.78
CA TRP A 118 21.77 18.12 -12.87
C TRP A 118 21.02 18.57 -14.13
N ILE A 119 19.87 19.24 -13.95
CA ILE A 119 19.03 19.74 -15.05
C ILE A 119 19.72 20.88 -15.81
N LEU A 120 20.47 21.73 -15.10
CA LEU A 120 21.19 22.85 -15.71
C LEU A 120 22.51 22.44 -16.37
N LYS A 121 23.10 21.29 -15.99
CA LYS A 121 24.39 20.81 -16.53
C LYS A 121 24.26 20.12 -17.89
N TYR A 122 23.05 19.75 -18.30
CA TYR A 122 22.74 19.09 -19.59
C TYR A 122 21.94 19.98 -20.56
N GLY A 123 22.04 21.31 -20.43
CA GLY A 123 21.32 22.29 -21.23
C GLY A 123 21.66 22.36 -22.73
N GLN A 124 22.38 21.38 -23.30
CA GLN A 124 22.79 21.39 -24.72
C GLN A 124 22.20 20.28 -25.59
N VAL A 125 21.19 19.53 -25.12
CA VAL A 125 20.53 18.49 -25.94
C VAL A 125 19.00 18.65 -25.97
N PHE A 126 18.52 19.86 -26.26
CA PHE A 126 17.09 20.06 -26.55
C PHE A 126 16.81 19.78 -28.04
N ASN A 127 16.53 18.52 -28.37
CA ASN A 127 15.91 18.18 -29.66
C ASN A 127 14.40 18.46 -29.58
N HIS A 128 13.75 18.84 -30.69
CA HIS A 128 12.29 19.10 -30.75
C HIS A 128 11.43 17.98 -30.13
N ARG A 129 11.92 16.74 -30.13
CA ARG A 129 11.28 15.59 -29.47
C ARG A 129 11.20 15.73 -27.94
N SER A 130 12.22 16.27 -27.27
CA SER A 130 12.17 16.48 -25.81
C SER A 130 11.22 17.61 -25.42
N LEU A 131 11.09 18.63 -26.27
CA LEU A 131 10.09 19.68 -26.12
C LEU A 131 8.66 19.12 -26.22
N ILE A 132 8.40 18.24 -27.20
CA ILE A 132 7.09 17.58 -27.37
C ILE A 132 6.73 16.74 -26.14
N TRP A 133 7.66 15.91 -25.65
CA TRP A 133 7.44 15.12 -24.43
C TRP A 133 7.22 16.01 -23.19
N GLY A 134 7.95 17.12 -23.08
CA GLY A 134 7.76 18.11 -22.03
C GLY A 134 6.37 18.76 -22.09
N LEU A 135 5.93 19.19 -23.27
CA LEU A 135 4.60 19.78 -23.46
C LEU A 135 3.47 18.79 -23.16
N LEU A 136 3.60 17.53 -23.60
CA LEU A 136 2.65 16.47 -23.30
C LEU A 136 2.56 16.22 -21.79
N MET A 137 3.71 16.14 -21.10
CA MET A 137 3.75 15.99 -19.64
C MET A 137 3.09 17.18 -18.92
N ILE A 138 3.38 18.41 -19.34
CA ILE A 138 2.74 19.62 -18.79
C ILE A 138 1.22 19.58 -19.00
N THR A 139 0.77 19.21 -20.20
CA THR A 139 -0.67 19.12 -20.51
C THR A 139 -1.37 18.11 -19.62
N ILE A 140 -0.78 16.92 -19.43
CA ILE A 140 -1.29 15.89 -18.52
C ILE A 140 -1.36 16.43 -17.09
N LEU A 141 -0.32 17.12 -16.62
CA LEU A 141 -0.27 17.71 -15.27
C LEU A 141 -1.32 18.82 -15.07
N VAL A 142 -1.54 19.68 -16.07
CA VAL A 142 -2.55 20.75 -16.00
C VAL A 142 -3.95 20.17 -15.94
N TRP A 143 -4.25 19.17 -16.77
CA TRP A 143 -5.55 18.51 -16.77
C TRP A 143 -5.80 17.70 -15.49
N ASP A 144 -4.79 17.01 -14.96
CA ASP A 144 -4.89 16.37 -13.64
C ASP A 144 -5.18 17.41 -12.55
N PHE A 145 -4.43 18.52 -12.51
CA PHE A 145 -4.67 19.56 -11.52
C PHE A 145 -6.08 20.15 -11.60
N ALA A 146 -6.59 20.40 -12.82
CA ALA A 146 -7.94 20.92 -13.04
C ALA A 146 -9.02 19.92 -12.60
N TRP A 147 -8.86 18.63 -12.92
CA TRP A 147 -9.80 17.57 -12.56
C TRP A 147 -9.90 17.34 -11.05
N TRP A 148 -8.78 17.51 -10.35
CA TRP A 148 -8.69 17.34 -8.90
C TRP A 148 -8.86 18.64 -8.12
N SER A 149 -9.18 19.75 -8.78
CA SER A 149 -9.53 21.00 -8.09
C SER A 149 -10.76 20.74 -7.20
N PRO A 150 -10.68 21.01 -5.88
CA PRO A 150 -11.79 20.72 -4.99
C PRO A 150 -12.95 21.64 -5.35
N GLY A 151 -13.98 21.08 -5.97
CA GLY A 151 -15.23 21.81 -6.23
C GLY A 151 -15.83 22.35 -4.93
N ARG A 152 -16.40 23.55 -4.97
CA ARG A 152 -17.04 24.25 -3.84
C ARG A 152 -18.41 23.66 -3.46
N TYR A 153 -18.64 22.38 -3.74
CA TYR A 153 -19.94 21.75 -3.58
C TYR A 153 -20.03 21.01 -2.24
N LEU A 154 -21.20 21.07 -1.62
CA LEU A 154 -21.53 20.16 -0.52
C LEU A 154 -21.58 18.74 -1.09
N ARG A 155 -20.81 17.83 -0.50
CA ARG A 155 -20.81 16.42 -0.89
C ARG A 155 -21.25 15.56 0.28
N VAL A 156 -22.22 14.69 0.02
CA VAL A 156 -22.68 13.68 0.98
C VAL A 156 -22.32 12.30 0.41
N ALA A 157 -21.62 11.50 1.19
CA ALA A 157 -21.23 10.14 0.84
C ALA A 157 -21.80 9.16 1.86
N PHE A 158 -22.65 8.25 1.38
CA PHE A 158 -23.13 7.11 2.14
C PHE A 158 -22.12 5.98 1.97
N LEU A 159 -21.47 5.58 3.06
CA LEU A 159 -20.45 4.54 3.06
C LEU A 159 -21.09 3.19 3.34
N ASP A 160 -20.83 2.25 2.45
CA ASP A 160 -21.08 0.84 2.71
C ASP A 160 -20.00 0.31 3.68
N VAL A 161 -20.38 0.13 4.93
CA VAL A 161 -19.52 -0.37 6.02
C VAL A 161 -19.87 -1.80 6.43
N GLY A 162 -20.68 -2.50 5.64
CA GLY A 162 -21.15 -3.86 5.93
C GLY A 162 -22.27 -3.88 6.96
N GLN A 163 -21.96 -3.69 8.25
CA GLN A 163 -22.97 -3.63 9.32
C GLN A 163 -23.09 -2.23 9.91
N GLY A 164 -24.27 -1.64 9.73
CA GLY A 164 -24.69 -0.33 10.22
C GLY A 164 -24.53 0.78 9.18
N ASN A 165 -24.62 2.03 9.64
CA ASN A 165 -24.56 3.21 8.79
C ASN A 165 -23.27 4.01 9.03
N ALA A 166 -22.75 4.59 7.95
CA ALA A 166 -21.72 5.63 8.03
C ALA A 166 -21.92 6.65 6.91
N VAL A 167 -22.05 7.91 7.27
CA VAL A 167 -22.24 9.01 6.31
C VAL A 167 -21.16 10.05 6.52
N VAL A 168 -20.50 10.46 5.43
CA VAL A 168 -19.49 11.53 5.45
C VAL A 168 -19.99 12.70 4.62
N ILE A 169 -20.04 13.88 5.26
CA ILE A 169 -20.46 15.14 4.67
C ILE A 169 -19.22 16.04 4.54
N GLN A 170 -18.88 16.44 3.32
CA GLN A 170 -17.84 17.43 3.04
C GLN A 170 -18.51 18.76 2.70
N PHE A 171 -18.25 19.78 3.50
CA PHE A 171 -18.78 21.12 3.29
C PHE A 171 -17.96 21.92 2.27
N PRO A 172 -18.56 22.94 1.63
CA PRO A 172 -17.87 23.86 0.74
C PRO A 172 -16.66 24.58 1.36
N ASP A 173 -16.63 24.72 2.69
CA ASP A 173 -15.54 25.34 3.45
C ASP A 173 -14.43 24.34 3.85
N HIS A 174 -14.39 23.18 3.20
CA HIS A 174 -13.46 22.07 3.44
C HIS A 174 -13.59 21.40 4.82
N LYS A 175 -14.60 21.76 5.62
CA LYS A 175 -14.90 21.00 6.84
C LYS A 175 -15.54 19.66 6.48
N THR A 176 -15.23 18.64 7.27
CA THR A 176 -15.79 17.30 7.12
C THR A 176 -16.55 16.90 8.37
N MET A 177 -17.77 16.41 8.21
CA MET A 177 -18.61 15.87 9.26
C MET A 177 -18.86 14.37 9.01
N TRP A 178 -18.85 13.58 10.07
CA TRP A 178 -19.18 12.16 10.02
C TRP A 178 -20.43 11.90 10.84
N VAL A 179 -21.46 11.34 10.23
CA VAL A 179 -22.71 10.95 10.89
C VAL A 179 -22.76 9.42 10.98
N GLU A 180 -22.89 8.90 12.18
CA GLU A 180 -22.89 7.47 12.53
C GLU A 180 -21.56 6.75 12.18
N LYS A 181 -20.92 6.16 13.19
CA LYS A 181 -19.68 5.37 13.02
C LYS A 181 -19.96 3.96 13.51
N SER A 182 -20.83 3.24 12.81
CA SER A 182 -21.07 1.83 13.14
C SER A 182 -19.84 0.97 12.80
N HIS A 183 -19.55 0.01 13.69
CA HIS A 183 -18.63 -1.12 13.55
C HIS A 183 -17.34 -0.98 12.71
N LEU A 184 -16.66 0.16 12.73
CA LEU A 184 -15.21 0.20 12.43
C LEU A 184 -14.43 -0.42 13.61
N ARG A 185 -14.74 -1.69 13.93
CA ARG A 185 -14.40 -2.38 15.18
C ARG A 185 -12.91 -2.71 15.36
N GLN A 186 -12.04 -2.19 14.49
CA GLN A 186 -10.60 -2.50 14.52
C GLN A 186 -9.75 -1.66 13.57
N ARG A 187 -10.36 -0.89 12.67
CA ARG A 187 -9.63 -0.02 11.75
C ARG A 187 -9.65 1.39 12.32
N SER A 188 -8.48 1.83 12.79
CA SER A 188 -8.18 3.23 13.06
C SER A 188 -8.82 4.12 11.99
N THR A 189 -9.30 5.31 12.32
CA THR A 189 -10.01 6.19 11.35
C THR A 189 -9.21 6.46 10.07
N GLY A 190 -7.87 6.33 10.10
CA GLY A 190 -6.99 6.36 8.93
C GLY A 190 -7.05 5.14 8.00
N ASP A 191 -7.78 4.09 8.38
CA ASP A 191 -7.93 2.84 7.63
C ASP A 191 -9.20 2.75 6.77
N CYS A 192 -10.05 3.79 6.80
CA CYS A 192 -11.18 3.90 5.88
C CYS A 192 -10.68 4.23 4.46
N PRO A 193 -10.88 3.34 3.46
CA PRO A 193 -10.45 3.59 2.09
C PRO A 193 -11.01 4.90 1.55
N PHE A 194 -12.28 5.22 1.82
CA PHE A 194 -12.93 6.45 1.37
C PHE A 194 -12.21 7.72 1.86
N LEU A 195 -11.86 7.78 3.15
CA LEU A 195 -11.13 8.94 3.70
C LEU A 195 -9.76 9.08 3.05
N ARG A 196 -9.08 7.97 2.74
CA ARG A 196 -7.80 7.97 2.04
C ARG A 196 -7.92 8.44 0.59
N CYS A 197 -8.85 7.87 -0.18
CA CYS A 197 -9.14 8.27 -1.55
C CYS A 197 -9.40 9.79 -1.64
N ARG A 198 -10.11 10.33 -0.65
CA ARG A 198 -10.48 11.76 -0.58
C ARG A 198 -9.48 12.63 0.18
N GLN A 199 -8.36 12.06 0.65
CA GLN A 199 -7.32 12.76 1.43
C GLN A 199 -7.88 13.51 2.65
N ILE A 200 -8.96 13.02 3.25
CA ILE A 200 -9.57 13.60 4.44
C ILE A 200 -8.68 13.23 5.62
N ARG A 201 -7.84 14.16 6.05
CA ARG A 201 -6.92 13.98 7.18
C ARG A 201 -7.54 14.29 8.52
N ARG A 202 -8.63 15.07 8.54
CA ARG A 202 -9.31 15.52 9.74
C ARG A 202 -10.82 15.48 9.54
N ILE A 203 -11.51 15.03 10.58
CA ILE A 203 -12.96 15.10 10.71
C ILE A 203 -13.23 16.21 11.73
N ASN A 204 -13.99 17.21 11.34
CA ASN A 204 -14.27 18.39 12.16
C ASN A 204 -15.41 18.15 13.15
N LEU A 205 -16.37 17.29 12.79
CA LEU A 205 -17.55 17.01 13.60
C LEU A 205 -17.95 15.54 13.45
N VAL A 206 -18.31 14.90 14.56
CA VAL A 206 -18.91 13.57 14.56
C VAL A 206 -20.29 13.68 15.22
N VAL A 207 -21.33 13.22 14.53
CA VAL A 207 -22.70 13.19 15.05
C VAL A 207 -23.16 11.75 15.21
N LEU A 208 -23.68 11.46 16.39
CA LEU A 208 -24.26 10.17 16.76
C LEU A 208 -25.76 10.37 16.94
N SER A 209 -26.55 9.56 16.25
CA SER A 209 -28.02 9.60 16.30
C SER A 209 -28.58 9.04 17.61
N HIS A 210 -27.91 8.05 18.21
CA HIS A 210 -28.28 7.46 19.48
C HIS A 210 -27.02 7.08 20.28
N PRO A 211 -26.97 7.27 21.60
CA PRO A 211 -25.96 6.64 22.45
C PRO A 211 -26.28 5.14 22.55
N ALA A 212 -25.71 4.27 21.72
CA ALA A 212 -26.01 2.85 21.85
C ALA A 212 -25.09 2.20 22.90
N ASN A 213 -25.66 1.32 23.74
CA ASN A 213 -24.96 0.71 24.89
C ASN A 213 -24.01 -0.43 24.50
N ASP A 214 -23.84 -0.70 23.21
CA ASP A 214 -22.79 -1.51 22.62
C ASP A 214 -21.51 -0.68 22.31
N HIS A 215 -21.51 0.60 22.69
CA HIS A 215 -20.43 1.58 22.55
C HIS A 215 -19.38 1.47 23.68
N GLY A 216 -18.84 0.27 23.86
CA GLY A 216 -17.76 0.01 24.82
C GLY A 216 -16.51 0.85 24.57
N GLY A 217 -16.44 2.00 25.23
CA GLY A 217 -15.27 2.39 26.02
C GLY A 217 -13.97 2.81 25.32
N ASP A 218 -13.98 3.24 24.06
CA ASP A 218 -12.72 3.67 23.39
C ASP A 218 -12.89 4.92 22.51
N TRP A 219 -13.73 5.87 22.95
CA TRP A 219 -13.93 7.15 22.25
C TRP A 219 -12.87 8.21 22.62
N ALA A 220 -12.18 8.04 23.75
CA ALA A 220 -11.29 9.06 24.33
C ALA A 220 -9.79 8.83 24.09
N THR A 221 -9.37 7.69 23.55
CA THR A 221 -8.01 7.16 23.75
C THR A 221 -7.10 7.13 22.52
N SER A 222 -7.52 7.54 21.32
CA SER A 222 -6.58 7.55 20.18
C SER A 222 -6.73 8.71 19.19
N TRP A 223 -7.17 9.89 19.64
CA TRP A 223 -7.21 11.09 18.79
C TRP A 223 -5.90 11.88 18.85
N SER A 224 -4.79 11.22 18.48
CA SER A 224 -3.58 11.90 18.02
C SER A 224 -3.18 11.30 16.67
N ILE A 225 -3.74 11.86 15.59
CA ILE A 225 -3.00 11.85 14.34
C ILE A 225 -1.93 12.92 14.54
N SER A 226 -0.73 12.46 14.90
CA SER A 226 0.48 13.28 14.99
C SER A 226 0.51 14.28 13.84
N ARG A 227 0.73 15.55 14.20
CA ARG A 227 0.90 16.66 13.26
C ARG A 227 1.94 16.33 12.19
#